data_AF-A0A7Y3I035-F1
#
_entry.id   AF-A0A7Y3I035-F1
#
_cell.length_a   1.000
_cell.length_b   1.000
_cell.length_c   1.000
_cell.angle_alpha   90.00
_cell.angle_beta   90.00
_cell.angle_gamma   90.00
#
_symmetry.space_group_name_H-M   'P 1'
#
loop_
_entity.id
_entity.type
_entity.pdbx_description
1 polymer ?
#
loop_
_entity_poly.entity_id
_entity_poly.type
_entity_poly.pdbx_seq_one_letter_code
_entity_poly.pdbx_strand_id
1 'polypeptide(L)'
;MNVNLIPAARLRRASVQRHLRAWITTWSSLALFLLVAFFVAGGISANDDRTLTEQITVATNTIEQGQIETTRLRSAIEHSMTVLRANRAVGVQPDWSILLALVAEALGDEMVIRECRLVAQPARDEETGNDLTLTISGIGRTQQDISQFVLRMDKLTLFRRVRLTDTRREPFLNDHAIAFRLECELDKQEESGS
;
A
#
# COMPACT_ATOMS: atom_id res chain seq x y z
N MET A 1 29.95 68.41 -97.19
CA MET A 1 29.32 67.13 -96.84
C MET A 1 30.37 66.24 -96.20
N ASN A 2 30.49 66.26 -94.88
CA ASN A 2 31.42 65.38 -94.17
C ASN A 2 30.75 64.01 -93.98
N VAL A 3 31.22 63.03 -94.74
CA VAL A 3 30.82 61.62 -94.61
C VAL A 3 31.56 61.08 -93.39
N ASN A 4 30.81 60.88 -92.31
CA ASN A 4 31.34 60.34 -91.07
C ASN A 4 31.65 58.84 -91.24
N LEU A 5 32.91 58.51 -91.58
CA LEU A 5 33.44 57.15 -91.78
C LEU A 5 33.81 56.47 -90.45
N ILE A 6 32.98 56.59 -89.40
CA ILE A 6 33.15 55.76 -88.21
C ILE A 6 32.53 54.38 -88.52
N PRO A 7 33.33 53.30 -88.54
CA PRO A 7 32.86 51.99 -88.96
C PRO A 7 31.77 51.46 -88.02
N ALA A 8 30.56 51.22 -88.56
CA ALA A 8 29.38 50.71 -87.86
C ALA A 8 29.63 49.39 -87.08
N ALA A 9 30.69 48.65 -87.42
CA ALA A 9 31.11 47.44 -86.74
C ALA A 9 31.56 47.66 -85.28
N ARG A 10 32.10 48.84 -84.93
CA ARG A 10 32.54 49.13 -83.54
C ARG A 10 31.38 49.45 -82.61
N LEU A 11 30.35 50.16 -83.09
CA LEU A 11 29.18 50.52 -82.28
C LEU A 11 28.34 49.30 -81.89
N ARG A 12 28.21 48.29 -82.79
CA ARG A 12 27.49 47.04 -82.49
C ARG A 12 28.16 46.19 -81.41
N ARG A 13 29.51 46.16 -81.33
CA ARG A 13 30.20 45.43 -80.25
C ARG A 13 30.00 46.08 -78.87
N ALA A 14 29.92 47.40 -78.82
CA ALA A 14 29.74 48.13 -77.56
C ALA A 14 28.33 47.96 -76.96
N SER A 15 27.27 47.91 -77.79
CA SER A 15 25.90 47.69 -77.29
C SER A 15 25.70 46.27 -76.76
N VAL A 16 26.22 45.25 -77.46
CA VAL A 16 26.12 43.84 -77.04
C VAL A 16 26.79 43.61 -75.68
N GLN A 17 27.95 44.23 -75.44
CA GLN A 17 28.63 44.12 -74.13
C GLN A 17 27.83 44.73 -72.98
N ARG A 18 27.11 45.83 -73.22
CA ARG A 18 26.25 46.44 -72.19
C ARG A 18 25.07 45.55 -71.86
N HIS A 19 24.41 44.98 -72.87
CA HIS A 19 23.34 44.03 -72.65
C HIS A 19 23.84 42.80 -71.89
N LEU A 20 24.94 42.17 -72.32
CA LEU A 20 25.50 41.00 -71.62
C LEU A 20 25.80 41.29 -70.15
N ARG A 21 26.38 42.45 -69.83
CA ARG A 21 26.62 42.85 -68.43
C ARG A 21 25.32 43.00 -67.65
N ALA A 22 24.30 43.65 -68.23
CA ALA A 22 23.00 43.78 -67.60
C ALA A 22 22.33 42.41 -67.37
N TRP A 23 22.40 41.51 -68.35
CA TRP A 23 21.87 40.14 -68.22
C TRP A 23 22.60 39.37 -67.11
N ILE A 24 23.94 39.44 -67.05
CA ILE A 24 24.73 38.78 -66.00
C ILE A 24 24.34 39.32 -64.62
N THR A 25 24.23 40.64 -64.44
CA THR A 25 23.85 41.22 -63.15
C THR A 25 22.45 40.78 -62.71
N THR A 26 21.49 40.72 -63.64
CA THR A 26 20.13 40.27 -63.35
C THR A 26 20.13 38.80 -62.92
N TRP A 27 20.79 37.92 -63.69
CA TRP A 27 20.89 36.49 -63.35
C TRP A 27 21.63 36.23 -62.04
N SER A 28 22.73 36.95 -61.77
CA SER A 28 23.45 36.84 -60.49
C SER A 28 22.58 37.30 -59.32
N SER A 29 21.82 38.38 -59.48
CA SER A 29 20.92 38.87 -58.43
C SER A 29 19.78 37.89 -58.14
N LEU A 30 19.19 37.29 -59.18
CA LEU A 30 18.16 36.26 -59.05
C LEU A 30 18.72 35.00 -58.36
N ALA A 31 19.90 34.53 -58.77
CA ALA A 31 20.53 33.36 -58.16
C ALA A 31 20.84 33.59 -56.67
N LEU A 32 21.35 34.78 -56.33
CA LEU A 32 21.59 35.16 -54.94
C LEU A 32 20.29 35.19 -54.13
N PHE A 33 19.22 35.76 -54.68
CA PHE A 33 17.91 35.81 -54.04
C PHE A 33 17.34 34.41 -53.76
N LEU A 34 17.41 33.51 -54.74
CA LEU A 34 16.95 32.12 -54.58
C LEU A 34 17.76 31.36 -53.52
N LEU A 35 19.07 31.60 -53.46
CA LEU A 35 19.93 30.98 -52.46
C LEU A 35 19.53 31.45 -51.05
N VAL A 36 19.35 32.76 -50.85
CA VAL A 36 18.89 33.29 -49.55
C VAL A 36 17.52 32.73 -49.17
N ALA A 37 16.57 32.68 -50.11
CA ALA A 37 15.24 32.11 -49.86
C ALA A 37 15.32 30.63 -49.46
N PHE A 38 16.20 29.85 -50.10
CA PHE A 38 16.43 28.45 -49.75
C PHE A 38 17.00 28.28 -48.34
N PHE A 39 17.98 29.10 -47.94
CA PHE A 39 18.54 29.06 -46.58
C PHE A 39 17.52 29.48 -45.52
N VAL A 40 16.68 30.50 -45.80
CA VAL A 40 15.62 30.93 -44.88
C VAL A 40 14.56 29.83 -44.71
N ALA A 41 14.10 29.22 -45.81
CA ALA A 41 13.14 28.12 -45.77
C ALA A 41 13.70 26.92 -44.99
N GLY A 42 14.95 26.52 -45.25
CA GLY A 42 15.60 25.43 -44.52
C GLY A 42 15.82 25.73 -43.04
N GLY A 43 16.13 26.99 -42.70
CA GLY A 43 16.30 27.42 -41.31
C GLY A 43 15.01 27.37 -40.49
N ILE A 44 13.86 27.69 -41.11
CA ILE A 44 12.55 27.63 -40.44
C ILE A 44 12.15 26.18 -40.17
N SER A 45 12.27 25.28 -41.15
CA SER A 45 11.92 23.86 -40.97
C SER A 45 12.78 23.14 -39.94
N ALA A 46 14.08 23.45 -39.86
CA ALA A 46 14.97 22.84 -38.87
C ALA A 46 14.65 23.24 -37.43
N ASN A 47 13.96 24.37 -37.22
CA ASN A 47 13.58 24.84 -35.90
C ASN A 47 12.32 24.14 -35.39
N ASP A 48 11.35 23.86 -36.27
CA ASP A 48 10.12 23.12 -35.93
C ASP A 48 10.43 21.70 -35.46
N ASP A 49 11.32 20.98 -36.17
CA ASP A 49 11.75 19.62 -35.80
C ASP A 49 12.38 19.56 -34.39
N ARG A 50 13.14 20.60 -34.02
CA ARG A 50 13.72 20.71 -32.67
C ARG A 50 12.64 20.86 -31.60
N THR A 51 11.65 21.72 -31.84
CA THR A 51 10.58 21.94 -30.86
C THR A 51 9.70 20.70 -30.67
N LEU A 52 9.42 19.96 -31.74
CA LEU A 52 8.66 18.71 -31.66
C LEU A 52 9.42 17.63 -30.89
N THR A 53 10.72 17.50 -31.16
CA THR A 53 11.58 16.54 -30.45
C THR A 53 11.67 16.88 -28.95
N GLU A 54 11.79 18.16 -28.61
CA GLU A 54 11.79 18.63 -27.23
C GLU A 54 10.45 18.34 -26.54
N GLN A 55 9.31 18.62 -27.18
CA GLN A 55 7.98 18.32 -26.64
C GLN A 55 7.76 16.82 -26.43
N ILE A 56 8.19 15.96 -27.36
CA ILE A 56 8.13 14.51 -27.19
C ILE A 56 8.98 14.06 -26.00
N THR A 57 10.17 14.65 -25.84
CA THR A 57 11.07 14.30 -24.72
C THR A 57 10.46 14.73 -23.38
N VAL A 58 9.88 15.93 -23.30
CA VAL A 58 9.19 16.42 -22.10
C VAL A 58 7.96 15.55 -21.77
N ALA A 59 7.15 15.21 -22.77
CA ALA A 59 5.99 14.34 -22.58
C ALA A 59 6.39 12.94 -22.10
N THR A 60 7.43 12.36 -22.70
CA THR A 60 7.97 11.05 -22.31
C THR A 60 8.46 11.06 -20.86
N ASN A 61 9.25 12.07 -20.48
CA ASN A 61 9.73 12.24 -19.10
C ASN A 61 8.58 12.39 -18.10
N THR A 62 7.51 13.09 -18.48
CA THR A 62 6.32 13.27 -17.62
C THR A 62 5.57 11.95 -17.40
N ILE A 63 5.47 11.13 -18.46
CA ILE A 63 4.86 9.80 -18.37
C ILE A 63 5.69 8.88 -17.46
N GLU A 64 7.01 8.88 -17.60
CA GLU A 64 7.91 8.09 -16.75
C GLU A 64 7.79 8.51 -15.27
N GLN A 65 7.75 9.81 -14.98
CA GLN A 65 7.54 10.32 -13.63
C GLN A 65 6.21 9.85 -13.04
N GLY A 66 5.12 9.93 -13.81
CA GLY A 66 3.82 9.43 -13.38
C GLY A 66 3.79 7.92 -13.11
N GLN A 67 4.51 7.12 -13.89
CA GLN A 67 4.63 5.67 -13.66
C GLN A 67 5.39 5.36 -12.35
N ILE A 68 6.42 6.15 -12.03
CA ILE A 68 7.15 6.00 -10.76
C ILE A 68 6.27 6.36 -9.56
N GLU A 69 5.47 7.43 -9.66
CA GLU A 69 4.56 7.81 -8.57
C GLU A 69 3.44 6.78 -8.34
N THR A 70 2.85 6.27 -9.42
CA THR A 70 1.78 5.26 -9.32
C THR A 70 2.26 3.95 -8.73
N THR A 71 3.46 3.48 -9.09
CA THR A 71 4.07 2.27 -8.49
C THR A 71 4.39 2.48 -7.02
N ARG A 72 4.93 3.64 -6.63
CA ARG A 72 5.17 4.01 -5.23
C ARG A 72 3.88 4.02 -4.40
N LEU A 73 2.81 4.63 -4.91
CA LEU A 73 1.51 4.70 -4.21
C LEU A 73 0.88 3.31 -4.03
N ARG A 74 0.96 2.45 -5.04
CA ARG A 74 0.46 1.06 -4.94
C ARG A 74 1.17 0.29 -3.84
N SER A 75 2.49 0.38 -3.76
CA SER A 75 3.27 -0.25 -2.69
C SER A 75 2.88 0.26 -1.30
N ALA A 76 2.64 1.56 -1.15
CA ALA A 76 2.18 2.13 0.12
C ALA A 76 0.77 1.65 0.53
N ILE A 77 -0.13 1.47 -0.45
CA ILE A 77 -1.47 0.91 -0.22
C ILE A 77 -1.36 -0.55 0.23
N GLU A 78 -0.58 -1.38 -0.46
CA GLU A 78 -0.39 -2.79 -0.10
C GLU A 78 0.20 -2.95 1.30
N HIS A 79 1.19 -2.12 1.65
CA HIS A 79 1.77 -2.09 2.98
C HIS A 79 0.72 -1.73 4.06
N SER A 80 -0.05 -0.67 3.82
CA SER A 80 -1.09 -0.22 4.76
C SER A 80 -2.22 -1.24 4.92
N MET A 81 -2.62 -1.92 3.84
CA MET A 81 -3.60 -3.02 3.89
C MET A 81 -3.08 -4.21 4.68
N THR A 82 -1.79 -4.51 4.59
CA THR A 82 -1.16 -5.59 5.36
C THR A 82 -1.21 -5.27 6.86
N VAL A 83 -0.90 -4.03 7.24
CA VAL A 83 -1.01 -3.54 8.63
C VAL A 83 -2.46 -3.58 9.11
N LEU A 84 -3.42 -3.14 8.29
CA LEU A 84 -4.84 -3.21 8.64
C LEU A 84 -5.34 -4.65 8.78
N ARG A 85 -4.90 -5.59 7.95
CA ARG A 85 -5.25 -7.02 8.10
C ARG A 85 -4.67 -7.59 9.38
N ALA A 86 -3.41 -7.27 9.70
CA ALA A 86 -2.80 -7.68 10.97
C ALA A 86 -3.56 -7.10 12.16
N ASN A 87 -3.93 -5.81 12.12
CA ASN A 87 -4.68 -5.17 13.21
C ASN A 87 -6.14 -5.64 13.29
N ARG A 88 -6.79 -5.93 12.15
CA ARG A 88 -8.16 -6.46 12.12
C ARG A 88 -8.21 -7.91 12.59
N ALA A 89 -7.17 -8.71 12.34
CA ALA A 89 -6.99 -10.01 12.98
C ALA A 89 -6.90 -9.89 14.51
N VAL A 90 -6.47 -8.73 15.03
CA VAL A 90 -6.45 -8.41 16.46
C VAL A 90 -7.74 -7.71 16.92
N GLY A 91 -8.56 -7.17 16.02
CA GLY A 91 -9.58 -6.15 16.34
C GLY A 91 -11.00 -6.66 16.65
N VAL A 92 -11.31 -7.92 16.36
CA VAL A 92 -12.52 -8.57 16.91
C VAL A 92 -12.12 -9.25 18.21
N GLN A 93 -11.70 -8.46 19.20
CA GLN A 93 -11.53 -8.98 20.55
C GLN A 93 -12.93 -9.05 21.15
N PRO A 94 -13.46 -10.25 21.43
CA PRO A 94 -14.68 -10.33 22.22
C PRO A 94 -14.40 -9.66 23.58
N ASP A 95 -15.45 -9.12 24.19
CA ASP A 95 -15.31 -8.35 25.42
C ASP A 95 -14.93 -9.27 26.59
N TRP A 96 -13.63 -9.51 26.75
CA TRP A 96 -13.08 -10.33 27.82
C TRP A 96 -13.32 -9.73 29.19
N SER A 97 -13.66 -8.44 29.29
CA SER A 97 -13.94 -7.81 30.58
C SER A 97 -15.17 -8.42 31.23
N ILE A 98 -16.18 -8.78 30.44
CA ILE A 98 -17.40 -9.45 30.92
C ILE A 98 -17.07 -10.85 31.42
N LEU A 99 -16.28 -11.61 30.67
CA LEU A 99 -15.85 -12.95 31.10
C LEU A 99 -15.06 -12.87 32.41
N LEU A 100 -14.13 -11.93 32.53
CA LEU A 100 -13.33 -11.74 33.74
C LEU A 100 -14.17 -11.29 34.93
N ALA A 101 -15.17 -10.43 34.71
CA ALA A 101 -16.11 -10.02 35.74
C ALA A 101 -16.93 -11.22 36.26
N LEU A 102 -17.42 -12.08 35.36
CA LEU A 102 -18.17 -13.28 35.72
C LEU A 102 -17.30 -14.31 36.46
N VAL A 103 -16.04 -14.49 36.05
CA VAL A 103 -15.08 -15.34 36.77
C VAL A 103 -14.81 -14.79 38.18
N ALA A 104 -14.65 -13.48 38.32
CA ALA A 104 -14.44 -12.83 39.60
C ALA A 104 -15.66 -12.97 40.53
N GLU A 105 -16.87 -12.79 40.01
CA GLU A 105 -18.13 -13.00 40.75
C GLU A 105 -18.27 -14.48 41.18
N ALA A 106 -17.91 -15.42 40.30
CA ALA A 106 -17.94 -16.84 40.59
C ALA A 106 -16.86 -17.27 41.60
N LEU A 107 -15.79 -16.51 41.83
CA LEU A 107 -14.68 -16.90 42.72
C LEU A 107 -15.12 -16.97 44.19
N GLY A 108 -15.92 -16.00 44.66
CA GLY A 108 -16.25 -15.82 46.08
C GLY A 108 -15.05 -15.40 46.95
N ASP A 109 -15.26 -15.32 48.26
CA ASP A 109 -14.30 -14.69 49.19
C ASP A 109 -13.16 -15.62 49.66
N GLU A 110 -13.31 -16.94 49.52
CA GLU A 110 -12.37 -17.94 50.09
C GLU A 110 -11.33 -18.44 49.08
N MET A 111 -11.21 -17.78 47.93
CA MET A 111 -10.34 -18.20 46.83
C MET A 111 -9.59 -17.02 46.19
N VAL A 112 -8.40 -17.30 45.69
CA VAL A 112 -7.55 -16.30 45.01
C VAL A 112 -7.06 -16.86 43.68
N ILE A 113 -7.28 -16.12 42.59
CA ILE A 113 -6.76 -16.45 41.26
C ILE A 113 -5.30 -15.98 41.15
N ARG A 114 -4.44 -16.85 40.63
CA ARG A 114 -3.02 -16.56 40.35
C ARG A 114 -2.77 -16.29 38.87
N GLU A 115 -3.36 -17.10 38.01
CA GLU A 115 -3.20 -16.98 36.57
C GLU A 115 -4.53 -17.25 35.88
N CYS A 116 -4.89 -16.40 34.93
CA CYS A 116 -6.02 -16.57 34.04
C CYS A 116 -5.49 -16.45 32.61
N ARG A 117 -5.50 -17.54 31.85
CA ARG A 117 -4.94 -17.60 30.51
C ARG A 117 -6.00 -18.08 29.53
N LEU A 118 -6.25 -17.30 28.50
CA LEU A 118 -7.11 -17.68 27.40
C LEU A 118 -6.24 -18.03 26.19
N VAL A 119 -6.47 -19.21 25.61
CA VAL A 119 -5.74 -19.68 24.44
C VAL A 119 -6.74 -20.09 23.37
N ALA A 120 -6.58 -19.56 22.16
CA ALA A 120 -7.26 -20.10 20.98
C ALA A 120 -6.56 -21.40 20.60
N GLN A 121 -7.28 -22.52 20.69
CA GLN A 121 -6.78 -23.79 20.23
C GLN A 121 -6.96 -23.84 18.71
N PRO A 122 -5.90 -24.14 17.93
CA PRO A 122 -6.05 -24.31 16.50
C PRO A 122 -7.05 -25.44 16.25
N ALA A 123 -8.05 -25.16 15.42
CA ALA A 123 -9.06 -26.12 15.01
C ALA A 123 -8.38 -27.43 14.59
N ARG A 124 -8.70 -28.53 15.28
CA ARG A 124 -8.15 -29.85 14.94
C ARG A 124 -8.69 -30.38 13.62
N ASP A 125 -9.87 -29.89 13.22
CA ASP A 125 -10.58 -30.21 11.98
C ASP A 125 -11.06 -28.89 11.33
N GLU A 126 -10.90 -28.73 10.01
CA GLU A 126 -11.19 -27.48 9.27
C GLU A 126 -12.64 -26.97 9.42
N GLU A 127 -13.57 -27.80 9.88
CA GLU A 127 -14.98 -27.43 10.03
C GLU A 127 -15.32 -26.81 11.40
N THR A 128 -14.46 -26.96 12.40
CA THR A 128 -14.77 -26.50 13.77
C THR A 128 -14.02 -25.20 14.02
N GLY A 129 -14.69 -24.06 13.88
CA GLY A 129 -14.08 -22.74 14.13
C GLY A 129 -13.33 -22.65 15.46
N ASN A 130 -12.40 -21.69 15.57
CA ASN A 130 -11.47 -21.54 16.71
C ASN A 130 -12.11 -21.83 18.07
N ASP A 131 -11.69 -22.95 18.68
CA ASP A 131 -12.10 -23.32 20.03
C ASP A 131 -11.26 -22.49 21.03
N LEU A 132 -11.92 -21.98 22.07
CA LEU A 132 -11.28 -21.10 23.05
C LEU A 132 -11.22 -21.83 24.38
N THR A 133 -10.00 -22.02 24.89
CA THR A 133 -9.77 -22.68 26.16
C THR A 133 -9.28 -21.67 27.20
N LEU A 134 -10.04 -21.52 28.28
CA LEU A 134 -9.70 -20.72 29.44
C LEU A 134 -9.09 -21.60 30.52
N THR A 135 -7.82 -21.36 30.83
CA THR A 135 -7.12 -21.99 31.95
C THR A 135 -7.07 -21.02 33.13
N ILE A 136 -7.64 -21.43 34.27
CA ILE A 136 -7.61 -20.67 35.52
C ILE A 136 -6.77 -21.46 36.53
N SER A 137 -5.81 -20.82 37.17
CA SER A 137 -5.12 -21.38 38.32
C SER A 137 -5.20 -20.46 39.52
N GLY A 138 -5.26 -21.05 40.70
CA GLY A 138 -5.45 -20.31 41.93
C GLY A 138 -5.24 -21.18 43.15
N ILE A 139 -5.61 -20.62 44.30
CA ILE A 139 -5.64 -21.31 45.58
C ILE A 139 -7.02 -21.16 46.21
N GLY A 140 -7.51 -22.23 46.81
CA GLY A 140 -8.68 -22.23 47.68
C GLY A 140 -8.31 -22.66 49.08
N ARG A 141 -9.06 -22.17 50.08
CA ARG A 141 -8.86 -22.54 51.47
C ARG A 141 -9.11 -24.02 51.71
N THR A 142 -10.20 -24.56 51.17
CA THR A 142 -10.55 -25.98 51.28
C THR A 142 -10.86 -26.61 49.93
N GLN A 143 -10.89 -27.94 49.88
CA GLN A 143 -11.28 -28.68 48.67
C GLN A 143 -12.75 -28.45 48.33
N GLN A 144 -13.58 -28.24 49.35
CA GLN A 144 -15.00 -27.95 49.18
C GLN A 144 -15.20 -26.62 48.43
N ASP A 145 -14.42 -25.58 48.76
CA ASP A 145 -14.50 -24.28 48.10
C ASP A 145 -14.18 -24.38 46.61
N ILE A 146 -13.15 -25.17 46.27
CA ILE A 146 -12.79 -25.46 44.87
C ILE A 146 -13.94 -26.19 44.17
N SER A 147 -14.51 -27.23 44.77
CA SER A 147 -15.65 -27.94 44.17
C SER A 147 -16.86 -27.03 43.96
N GLN A 148 -17.16 -26.13 44.90
CA GLN A 148 -18.23 -25.15 44.76
C GLN A 148 -17.92 -24.12 43.66
N PHE A 149 -16.67 -23.69 43.51
CA PHE A 149 -16.22 -22.84 42.42
C PHE A 149 -16.41 -23.51 41.06
N VAL A 150 -15.99 -24.77 40.90
CA VAL A 150 -16.18 -25.54 39.66
C VAL A 150 -17.68 -25.62 39.29
N LEU A 151 -18.54 -25.87 40.28
CA LEU A 151 -19.99 -25.91 40.06
C LEU A 151 -20.60 -24.54 39.71
N ARG A 152 -20.08 -23.44 40.29
CA ARG A 152 -20.52 -22.08 39.93
C ARG A 152 -20.11 -21.73 38.50
N MET A 153 -18.89 -22.08 38.11
CA MET A 153 -18.39 -21.89 36.75
C MET A 153 -19.22 -22.68 35.72
N ASP A 154 -19.54 -23.94 36.01
CA ASP A 154 -20.38 -24.79 35.14
C ASP A 154 -21.79 -24.21 34.95
N LYS A 155 -22.34 -23.55 35.99
CA LYS A 155 -23.65 -22.88 35.94
C LYS A 155 -23.68 -21.59 35.12
N LEU A 156 -22.54 -20.97 34.78
CA LEU A 156 -22.52 -19.72 34.03
C LEU A 156 -22.98 -19.88 32.57
N THR A 157 -23.18 -21.11 32.07
CA THR A 157 -23.61 -21.44 30.68
C THR A 157 -22.71 -20.92 29.56
N LEU A 158 -21.68 -20.14 29.87
CA LEU A 158 -20.66 -19.66 28.94
C LEU A 158 -19.66 -20.75 28.52
N PHE A 159 -19.50 -21.75 29.38
CA PHE A 159 -18.56 -22.84 29.18
C PHE A 159 -19.32 -24.08 28.75
N ARG A 160 -18.92 -24.65 27.62
CA ARG A 160 -19.40 -25.96 27.17
C ARG A 160 -18.93 -27.06 28.12
N ARG A 161 -17.73 -26.88 28.68
CA ARG A 161 -17.11 -27.87 29.57
C ARG A 161 -16.21 -27.21 30.59
N VAL A 162 -16.32 -27.65 31.83
CA VAL A 162 -15.44 -27.25 32.93
C VAL A 162 -14.77 -28.49 33.52
N ARG A 163 -13.43 -28.50 33.60
CA ARG A 163 -12.63 -29.63 34.07
C ARG A 163 -11.56 -29.20 35.06
N LEU A 164 -11.59 -29.80 36.25
CA LEU A 164 -10.51 -29.66 37.23
C LEU A 164 -9.36 -30.58 36.81
N THR A 165 -8.24 -30.00 36.40
CA THR A 165 -7.10 -30.73 35.81
C THR A 165 -6.04 -31.09 36.83
N ASP A 166 -5.80 -30.21 37.81
CA ASP A 166 -4.80 -30.43 38.85
C ASP A 166 -5.29 -29.87 40.19
N THR A 167 -4.92 -30.56 41.27
CA THR A 167 -5.12 -30.11 42.64
C THR A 167 -3.97 -30.56 43.51
N ARG A 168 -3.38 -29.64 44.27
CA ARG A 168 -2.24 -29.93 45.13
C ARG A 168 -2.32 -29.11 46.42
N ARG A 169 -2.09 -29.76 47.56
CA ARG A 169 -1.91 -29.04 48.83
C ARG A 169 -0.55 -28.37 48.86
N GLU A 170 -0.52 -27.09 49.22
CA GLU A 170 0.70 -26.31 49.39
C GLU A 170 0.63 -25.46 50.67
N PRO A 171 1.79 -25.19 51.31
CA PRO A 171 1.82 -24.27 52.43
C PRO A 171 1.48 -22.85 51.97
N PHE A 172 0.58 -22.19 52.69
CA PHE A 172 0.19 -20.81 52.42
C PHE A 172 0.15 -20.01 53.73
N LEU A 173 1.09 -19.07 53.88
CA LEU A 173 1.33 -18.36 55.13
C LEU A 173 1.57 -19.33 56.31
N ASN A 174 0.65 -19.39 57.28
CA ASN A 174 0.72 -20.23 58.48
C ASN A 174 -0.21 -21.45 58.43
N ASP A 175 -0.85 -21.72 57.29
CA ASP A 175 -1.80 -22.81 57.10
C ASP A 175 -1.52 -23.56 55.77
N HIS A 176 -2.37 -24.50 55.42
CA HIS A 176 -2.38 -25.17 54.12
C HIS A 176 -3.50 -24.63 53.24
N ALA A 177 -3.18 -24.39 51.97
CA ALA A 177 -4.16 -24.11 50.93
C ALA A 177 -4.11 -25.21 49.86
N ILE A 178 -5.14 -25.27 49.03
CA ILE A 178 -5.19 -26.18 47.89
C ILE A 178 -5.02 -25.35 46.62
N ALA A 179 -3.86 -25.48 45.99
CA ALA A 179 -3.64 -25.01 44.64
C ALA A 179 -4.48 -25.85 43.68
N PHE A 180 -5.08 -25.19 42.69
CA PHE A 180 -5.89 -25.84 41.68
C PHE A 180 -5.60 -25.29 40.29
N ARG A 181 -5.90 -26.10 39.27
CA ARG A 181 -5.96 -25.69 37.88
C ARG A 181 -7.26 -26.18 37.25
N LEU A 182 -7.99 -25.24 36.68
CA LEU A 182 -9.26 -25.44 35.99
C LEU A 182 -9.07 -25.16 34.50
N GLU A 183 -9.62 -26.01 33.66
CA GLU A 183 -9.69 -25.83 32.22
C GLU A 183 -11.16 -25.70 31.83
N CYS A 184 -11.51 -24.62 31.14
CA CYS A 184 -12.86 -24.35 30.68
C CYS A 184 -12.85 -24.19 29.16
N GLU A 185 -13.67 -24.95 28.46
CA GLU A 185 -13.91 -24.83 27.02
C GLU A 185 -15.08 -23.86 26.82
N LEU A 186 -14.88 -22.75 26.12
CA LEU A 186 -15.93 -21.76 25.86
C LEU A 186 -16.84 -22.26 24.75
N ASP A 187 -18.14 -22.02 24.89
CA ASP A 187 -19.05 -22.29 23.78
C ASP A 187 -18.83 -21.26 22.66
N LYS A 188 -18.85 -21.72 21.42
CA LYS A 188 -18.79 -20.80 20.29
C LYS A 188 -20.12 -20.07 20.29
N GLN A 189 -20.11 -18.75 20.53
CA GLN A 189 -21.29 -17.96 20.20
C GLN A 189 -21.52 -18.10 18.70
N GLU A 190 -22.41 -19.00 18.31
CA GLU A 190 -23.04 -18.93 17.00
C GLU A 190 -23.64 -17.54 16.95
N GLU A 191 -23.01 -16.66 16.17
CA GLU A 191 -23.64 -15.41 15.75
C GLU A 191 -24.98 -15.83 15.15
N SER A 192 -26.02 -15.75 15.97
CA SER A 192 -27.38 -16.11 15.63
C SER A 192 -27.82 -15.06 14.63
N GLY A 193 -27.47 -15.29 13.36
CA GLY A 193 -27.88 -14.49 12.23
C GLY A 193 -29.38 -14.62 12.07
N SER A 194 -30.09 -13.66 12.66
CA SER A 194 -31.43 -13.23 12.23
C SER A 194 -31.29 -12.08 11.23
#